data_AF-N1QHL2-F1
#
_entry.id   AF-N1QHL2-F1
#
_cell.length_a   1.000
_cell.length_b   1.000
_cell.length_c   1.000
_cell.angle_alpha   90.00
_cell.angle_beta   90.00
_cell.angle_gamma   90.00
#
_symmetry.space_group_name_H-M   'P 1'
#
loop_
_entity.id
_entity.type
_entity.pdbx_description
1 polymer ?
#
loop_
_entity_poly.entity_id
_entity_poly.type
_entity_poly.pdbx_seq_one_letter_code
_entity_poly.pdbx_strand_id
1 'polypeptide(L)' 'MTNVVGFYEKLPRGSAPQAKPSGLLQRYQHRYMGNKASPWPLVHVIGSLIIVGYAQNYYFHLRHHKNNAH' A
#
# COMPACT_ATOMS: atom_id res chain seq x y z
N MET A 1 -46.93 -5.13 -19.09
CA MET A 1 -45.87 -4.13 -19.37
C MET A 1 -44.61 -4.29 -18.50
N THR A 2 -44.60 -5.20 -17.53
CA THR A 2 -43.49 -5.45 -16.58
C THR A 2 -42.21 -6.04 -17.21
N ASN A 3 -42.33 -6.81 -18.29
CA ASN A 3 -41.17 -7.52 -18.88
C ASN A 3 -40.22 -6.64 -19.71
N VAL A 4 -40.69 -5.48 -20.19
CA VAL A 4 -39.88 -4.59 -21.05
C VAL A 4 -38.91 -3.74 -20.23
N VAL A 5 -39.31 -3.36 -19.01
CA VAL A 5 -38.46 -2.59 -18.08
C VAL A 5 -37.25 -3.41 -17.63
N GLY A 6 -37.46 -4.68 -17.28
CA GLY A 6 -36.39 -5.59 -16.89
C GLY A 6 -35.38 -5.90 -18.01
N PHE A 7 -35.77 -5.75 -19.29
CA PHE A 7 -34.86 -5.90 -20.42
C PHE A 7 -33.83 -4.77 -20.49
N TYR A 8 -34.27 -3.52 -20.28
CA TYR A 8 -33.38 -2.34 -20.26
C TYR A 8 -32.52 -2.24 -18.99
N GLU A 9 -32.97 -2.78 -17.88
CA GLU A 9 -32.14 -2.89 -16.66
C GLU A 9 -31.02 -3.91 -16.79
N LYS A 10 -31.27 -5.00 -17.51
CA LYS A 10 -30.33 -6.12 -17.71
C LYS A 10 -29.41 -5.96 -18.91
N LEU A 11 -29.55 -4.89 -19.69
CA LEU A 11 -28.57 -4.57 -20.72
C LEU A 11 -27.18 -4.48 -20.05
N PRO A 12 -26.15 -5.16 -20.58
CA PRO A 12 -24.83 -5.17 -19.96
C PRO A 12 -24.29 -3.74 -19.95
N ARG A 13 -24.47 -3.06 -18.83
CA ARG A 13 -23.72 -1.85 -18.51
C ARG A 13 -22.30 -2.37 -18.35
N GLY A 14 -21.36 -1.81 -19.11
CA GLY A 14 -19.95 -2.24 -19.08
C GLY A 14 -19.42 -2.32 -17.65
N SER A 15 -18.27 -2.99 -17.47
CA SER A 15 -17.64 -3.15 -16.15
C SER A 15 -17.68 -1.85 -15.34
N ALA A 16 -18.06 -1.96 -14.07
CA ALA A 16 -18.19 -0.81 -13.20
C ALA A 16 -16.86 -0.01 -13.20
N PRO A 17 -16.92 1.34 -13.28
CA PRO A 17 -15.71 2.17 -13.27
C PRO A 17 -14.86 1.83 -12.05
N GLN A 18 -13.54 1.77 -12.24
CA GLN A 18 -12.63 1.53 -11.12
C GLN A 18 -12.86 2.57 -10.02
N ALA A 19 -13.09 2.08 -8.81
CA ALA A 19 -13.30 2.94 -7.65
C ALA A 19 -12.08 3.84 -7.47
N LYS A 20 -12.32 5.16 -7.47
CA LYS A 20 -11.25 6.13 -7.22
C LYS A 20 -10.71 5.89 -5.80
N PRO A 21 -9.39 5.80 -5.60
CA PRO A 21 -8.83 5.55 -4.28
C PRO A 21 -9.16 6.71 -3.33
N SER A 22 -9.83 6.40 -2.23
CA SER A 22 -10.17 7.32 -1.15
C SER A 22 -9.28 7.07 0.06
N GLY A 23 -8.61 8.09 0.58
CA GLY A 23 -7.67 7.93 1.71
C GLY A 23 -6.24 7.51 1.33
N LEU A 24 -5.32 7.63 2.28
CA LEU A 24 -3.88 7.52 2.05
C LEU A 24 -3.44 6.09 1.69
N LEU A 25 -3.95 5.08 2.42
CA LEU A 25 -3.65 3.68 2.16
C LEU A 25 -4.16 3.23 0.80
N GLN A 26 -5.38 3.63 0.43
CA GLN A 26 -5.98 3.28 -0.85
C GLN A 26 -5.24 3.93 -2.03
N ARG A 27 -4.70 5.15 -1.85
CA ARG A 27 -3.81 5.79 -2.85
C ARG A 27 -2.49 5.04 -3.01
N TYR A 28 -1.88 4.60 -1.92
CA TYR A 28 -0.66 3.80 -1.96
C TYR A 28 -0.91 2.45 -2.65
N GLN A 29 -1.96 1.73 -2.26
CA GLN A 29 -2.38 0.48 -2.88
C GLN A 29 -2.65 0.66 -4.38
N HIS A 30 -3.40 1.69 -4.77
CA HIS A 30 -3.67 1.99 -6.18
C HIS A 30 -2.38 2.26 -6.97
N ARG A 31 -1.39 2.93 -6.37
CA ARG A 31 -0.12 3.28 -7.04
C ARG A 31 0.79 2.07 -7.25
N TYR A 32 0.85 1.14 -6.30
CA TYR A 32 1.87 0.07 -6.30
C TYR A 32 1.31 -1.35 -6.42
N MET A 33 0.03 -1.56 -6.11
CA MET A 33 -0.61 -2.88 -6.01
C MET A 33 -1.85 -3.01 -6.90
N GLY A 34 -2.14 -2.01 -7.75
CA GLY A 34 -3.25 -2.02 -8.70
C GLY A 34 -2.96 -2.83 -9.97
N ASN A 35 -3.58 -2.45 -11.10
CA ASN A 35 -3.47 -3.14 -12.40
C ASN A 35 -2.04 -3.32 -12.95
N LYS A 36 -1.05 -2.62 -12.39
CA LYS A 36 0.37 -2.82 -12.68
C LYS A 36 1.09 -3.06 -11.36
N ALA A 37 1.02 -4.30 -10.87
CA ALA A 37 1.70 -4.70 -9.65
C ALA A 37 3.20 -4.38 -9.78
N SER A 38 3.71 -3.62 -8.80
CA SER A 38 5.07 -3.14 -8.80
C SER A 38 5.86 -3.80 -7.66
N PRO A 39 7.18 -4.06 -7.82
CA PRO A 39 8.00 -4.59 -6.73
C PRO A 39 8.32 -3.56 -5.64
N TRP A 40 7.98 -2.28 -5.85
CA TRP A 40 8.23 -1.19 -4.91
C TRP A 40 7.74 -1.43 -3.47
N PRO A 41 6.57 -2.04 -3.20
CA PRO A 41 6.15 -2.34 -1.83
C PRO A 41 7.14 -3.24 -1.08
N LEU A 42 7.76 -4.21 -1.75
CA LEU A 42 8.78 -5.06 -1.15
C LEU A 42 10.02 -4.23 -0.79
N VAL A 43 10.45 -3.36 -1.69
CA VAL A 43 11.58 -2.44 -1.45
C VAL A 43 11.29 -1.52 -0.26
N HIS A 44 10.06 -0.98 -0.16
CA HIS A 44 9.65 -0.15 0.97
C HIS A 44 9.70 -0.90 2.30
N VAL A 45 9.27 -2.16 2.33
CA VAL A 45 9.33 -3.02 3.53
C VAL A 45 10.78 -3.35 3.90
N ILE A 46 11.62 -3.73 2.94
CA ILE A 46 13.04 -4.01 3.20
C ILE A 46 13.75 -2.75 3.72
N GLY A 47 13.52 -1.61 3.06
CA GLY A 47 14.08 -0.34 3.46
C GLY A 47 13.63 0.08 4.87
N SER A 48 12.35 -0.11 5.21
CA SER A 48 11.86 0.20 6.56
C SER A 48 12.50 -0.69 7.63
N LEU A 49 12.67 -1.99 7.35
CA LEU A 49 13.35 -2.91 8.27
C LEU A 49 14.81 -2.53 8.50
N ILE A 50 15.54 -2.13 7.45
CA ILE A 50 16.93 -1.68 7.58
C ILE A 50 17.02 -0.43 8.47
N ILE A 51 16.17 0.57 8.23
CA ILE A 51 16.16 1.81 8.99
C ILE A 51 15.82 1.54 10.46
N VAL A 52 14.78 0.75 10.72
CA VAL A 52 14.37 0.39 12.09
C VAL A 52 15.47 -0.41 12.79
N GLY A 53 16.05 -1.40 12.12
CA GLY A 53 17.14 -2.20 12.68
C GLY A 53 18.38 -1.37 13.00
N TYR A 54 18.75 -0.43 12.13
CA TYR A 54 19.84 0.51 12.41
C TYR A 54 19.52 1.42 13.60
N ALA A 55 18.31 1.97 13.66
CA ALA A 55 17.89 2.80 14.78
C ALA A 55 17.91 2.04 16.12
N GLN A 56 17.47 0.78 16.14
CA GLN A 56 17.54 -0.10 17.31
C GLN A 56 18.98 -0.37 17.70
N ASN A 57 19.84 -0.78 16.74
CA ASN A 57 21.25 -1.02 17.00
C ASN A 57 21.94 0.23 17.56
N TYR A 58 21.64 1.40 16.98
CA TYR A 58 22.15 2.67 17.45
C TYR A 58 21.70 2.97 18.89
N TYR A 59 20.42 2.83 19.17
CA TYR A 59 19.86 3.16 20.48
C TYR A 59 20.35 2.20 21.59
N PHE A 60 20.38 0.90 21.33
CA PHE A 60 20.67 -0.13 22.35
C PHE A 60 22.14 -0.50 22.46
N HIS A 61 22.94 -0.37 21.39
CA HIS A 61 24.35 -0.76 21.40
C HIS A 61 25.25 0.46 21.20
N LEU A 62 25.22 1.10 20.03
CA LEU A 62 26.26 2.07 19.65
C LEU A 62 26.23 3.35 20.49
N ARG A 63 25.06 3.79 20.98
CA ARG A 63 24.95 4.98 21.84
C ARG A 63 25.68 4.81 23.18
N HIS A 64 25.71 3.60 23.73
CA HIS A 64 26.34 3.33 25.02
C HIS A 64 27.86 3.22 24.92
N HIS A 65 28.39 2.81 23.76
CA HIS A 65 29.84 2.76 23.50
C HIS A 65 30.47 4.14 23.28
N LYS A 66 29.69 5.14 22.84
CA LYS A 66 30.21 6.50 22.61
C LYS A 66 30.26 7.35 23.90
N ASN A 67 29.36 7.10 24.85
CA ASN A 67 29.17 7.96 26.03
C ASN A 67 29.76 7.39 27.33
N ASN A 68 30.30 6.17 27.31
CA ASN A 68 31.09 5.63 28.42
C ASN A 68 32.48 5.29 27.86
N ALA A 69 33.52 5.95 28.36
CA ALA A 69 34.87 5.46 28.18
C ALA A 69 34.98 4.10 28.91
N HIS A 70 35.56 3.11 28.24
CA HIS A 70 35.96 1.86 28.87
C HIS A 70 36.88 2.11 30.07
#